data_AF-A0A8H4X6X6-F1
#
_entry.id   AF-A0A8H4X6X6-F1
#
_cell.length_a   1.000
_cell.length_b   1.000
_cell.length_c   1.000
_cell.angle_alpha   90.00
_cell.angle_beta   90.00
_cell.angle_gamma   90.00
#
_symmetry.space_group_name_H-M   'P 1'
#
loop_
_entity.id
_entity.type
_entity.pdbx_description
1 polymer ?
#
loop_
_entity_poly.entity_id
_entity_poly.type
_entity_poly.pdbx_seq_one_letter_code
_entity_poly.pdbx_strand_id
1 'polypeptide(L)'
;MPPPSQLAIATSSVNRLLKEEASYHKELEQEEAKVQALKDKIAAGSDDENATYMLKQQQTALEQTKAVFEPIRQNIAAAVEKLEEQLAVSEQLNAPEEQVKQAKETLAKAKATQTDP
;
A
#
# COMPACT_ATOMS: atom_id res chain seq x y z
N MET A 1 -0.76 -3.92 -30.56
CA MET A 1 -0.49 -4.97 -29.55
C MET A 1 -1.81 -5.67 -29.24
N PRO A 2 -1.83 -6.99 -29.01
CA PRO A 2 -3.03 -7.66 -28.53
C PRO A 2 -3.42 -7.14 -27.15
N PRO A 3 -4.71 -7.19 -26.77
CA PRO A 3 -5.14 -6.83 -25.43
C PRO A 3 -4.50 -7.77 -24.39
N PRO A 4 -4.21 -7.27 -23.18
CA PRO A 4 -3.67 -8.10 -22.10
C PRO A 4 -4.68 -9.17 -21.68
N SER A 5 -4.17 -10.34 -21.26
CA SER A 5 -4.99 -11.42 -20.72
C SER A 5 -5.61 -11.04 -19.37
N GLN A 6 -6.68 -11.74 -18.97
CA GLN A 6 -7.29 -11.52 -17.66
C GLN A 6 -6.31 -11.78 -16.51
N LEU A 7 -5.44 -12.79 -16.63
CA LEU A 7 -4.37 -13.07 -15.68
C LEU A 7 -3.38 -11.91 -15.59
N ALA A 8 -2.95 -11.36 -16.73
CA ALA A 8 -2.04 -10.21 -16.76
C ALA A 8 -2.69 -8.95 -16.17
N ILE A 9 -3.98 -8.72 -16.42
CA ILE A 9 -4.74 -7.61 -15.83
C ILE A 9 -4.83 -7.76 -14.31
N ALA A 10 -5.20 -8.94 -13.81
CA ALA A 10 -5.29 -9.21 -12.37
C ALA A 10 -3.92 -9.04 -11.69
N THR A 11 -2.85 -9.58 -12.29
CA THR A 11 -1.47 -9.44 -11.82
C THR A 11 -1.05 -7.97 -11.73
N SER A 12 -1.34 -7.18 -12.77
CA SER A 12 -1.06 -5.75 -12.79
C SER A 12 -1.83 -4.98 -11.72
N SER A 13 -3.10 -5.34 -11.48
CA SER A 13 -3.93 -4.73 -10.44
C SER A 13 -3.33 -4.89 -9.04
N VAL A 14 -2.92 -6.11 -8.68
CA VAL A 14 -2.27 -6.37 -7.38
C VAL A 14 -0.96 -5.60 -7.27
N ASN A 15 -0.11 -5.63 -8.30
CA ASN A 15 1.16 -4.90 -8.29
C ASN A 15 0.98 -3.38 -8.14
N ARG A 16 -0.08 -2.79 -8.71
CA ARG A 16 -0.38 -1.36 -8.54
C ARG A 16 -0.75 -1.06 -7.10
N LEU A 17 -1.65 -1.85 -6.51
CA LEU A 17 -2.10 -1.65 -5.14
C LEU A 17 -0.97 -1.82 -4.12
N LEU A 18 -0.09 -2.82 -4.30
CA LEU A 18 1.09 -2.98 -3.45
C LEU A 18 2.04 -1.77 -3.53
N LYS A 19 2.21 -1.18 -4.72
CA LYS A 19 3.02 0.04 -4.88
C LYS A 19 2.35 1.25 -4.24
N GLU A 20 1.02 1.33 -4.30
CA GLU A 20 0.24 2.37 -3.67
C GLU A 20 0.38 2.30 -2.15
N GLU A 21 0.15 1.14 -1.54
CA GLU A 21 0.36 0.89 -0.10
C GLU A 21 1.79 1.25 0.33
N ALA A 22 2.81 0.80 -0.41
CA ALA A 22 4.20 1.13 -0.12
C ALA A 22 4.51 2.64 -0.23
N SER A 23 3.76 3.37 -1.06
CA SER A 23 3.91 4.84 -1.16
C SER A 23 3.30 5.53 0.05
N TYR A 24 2.14 5.07 0.52
CA TYR A 24 1.53 5.59 1.76
C TYR A 24 2.35 5.24 3.00
N HIS A 25 3.05 4.10 3.06
CA HIS A 25 4.00 3.82 4.14
C HIS A 25 5.13 4.85 4.20
N LYS A 26 5.68 5.25 3.06
CA LYS A 26 6.72 6.31 3.01
C LYS A 26 6.17 7.66 3.44
N GLU A 27 4.93 7.98 3.06
CA GLU A 27 4.27 9.21 3.50
C GLU A 27 4.05 9.19 5.02
N LEU A 28 3.61 8.06 5.56
CA LEU A 28 3.42 7.86 6.98
C LEU A 28 4.71 8.11 7.77
N GLU A 29 5.83 7.51 7.34
CA GLU A 29 7.14 7.73 7.97
C GLU A 29 7.55 9.21 7.98
N GLN A 30 7.27 9.93 6.88
CA GLN A 30 7.57 11.36 6.80
C GLN A 30 6.68 12.20 7.72
N GLU A 31 5.38 11.89 7.79
CA GLU A 31 4.43 12.54 8.69
C GLU A 31 4.81 12.30 10.16
N GLU A 32 5.18 11.08 10.53
CA GLU A 32 5.63 10.74 11.89
C GLU A 32 6.92 11.47 12.26
N ALA A 33 7.88 11.56 11.34
CA ALA A 33 9.11 12.32 11.55
C ALA A 33 8.84 13.82 11.77
N LYS A 34 7.89 14.42 11.04
CA LYS A 34 7.48 15.82 11.24
C LYS A 34 6.82 16.02 12.60
N VAL A 35 5.90 15.12 13.00
CA VAL A 35 5.27 15.16 14.33
C VAL A 35 6.33 15.12 15.42
N GLN A 36 7.32 14.22 15.30
CA GLN A 36 8.38 14.11 16.29
C GLN A 36 9.24 15.38 16.35
N ALA A 37 9.64 15.93 15.20
CA ALA A 37 10.40 17.17 15.14
C ALA A 37 9.65 18.37 15.78
N LEU A 38 8.33 18.44 15.61
CA LEU A 38 7.50 19.46 16.27
C LEU A 38 7.43 19.26 17.78
N LYS A 39 7.28 18.02 18.25
CA LYS A 39 7.31 17.70 19.69
C LYS A 39 8.64 18.09 20.32
N ASP A 40 9.76 17.78 19.66
CA ASP A 40 11.10 18.09 20.16
C ASP A 40 11.33 19.61 20.26
N LYS A 41 10.87 20.38 19.25
CA LYS A 41 10.93 21.84 19.28
C LYS A 41 10.12 22.44 20.44
N ILE A 42 8.91 21.93 20.68
CA ILE A 42 8.07 22.38 21.79
C ILE A 42 8.74 22.06 23.13
N ALA A 43 9.28 20.84 23.28
CA ALA A 43 9.98 20.41 24.49
C ALA A 43 11.25 21.22 24.76
N ALA A 44 11.95 21.68 23.71
CA ALA A 44 13.12 22.55 23.82
C ALA A 44 12.79 24.02 24.18
N GLY A 45 11.52 24.37 24.41
CA GLY A 45 11.10 25.71 24.80
C GLY A 45 11.05 26.70 23.63
N SER A 46 10.70 26.23 22.44
CA SER A 46 10.47 27.09 21.27
C SER A 46 9.46 28.22 21.58
N ASP A 47 9.84 29.47 21.30
CA ASP A 47 8.99 30.67 21.40
C ASP A 47 7.93 30.78 20.28
N ASP A 48 7.83 29.76 19.43
CA ASP A 48 6.79 29.68 18.40
C ASP A 48 5.42 29.43 19.05
N GLU A 49 4.67 30.52 19.26
CA GLU A 49 3.31 30.52 19.81
C GLU A 49 2.36 29.57 19.06
N ASN A 50 2.64 29.28 17.78
CA ASN A 50 1.81 28.41 16.95
C ASN A 50 2.23 26.94 16.99
N ALA A 51 3.34 26.58 17.63
CA ALA A 51 3.90 25.22 17.58
C ALA A 51 2.91 24.15 18.06
N THR A 52 2.12 24.45 19.10
CA THR A 52 1.07 23.52 19.60
C THR A 52 -0.08 23.35 18.60
N TYR A 53 -0.47 24.42 17.91
CA TYR A 53 -1.49 24.35 16.86
C TYR A 53 -1.00 23.55 15.66
N MET A 54 0.24 23.81 15.21
CA MET A 54 0.88 23.07 14.13
C MET A 54 1.02 21.58 14.46
N LEU A 55 1.39 21.25 15.70
CA LEU A 55 1.46 19.86 16.15
C LEU A 55 0.10 19.16 16.03
N LYS A 56 -0.98 19.79 16.47
CA LYS A 56 -2.34 19.22 16.34
C LYS A 56 -2.72 19.00 14.88
N GLN A 57 -2.45 19.98 14.02
CA GLN A 57 -2.72 19.86 12.58
C GLN A 57 -1.95 18.68 11.96
N GLN A 58 -0.67 18.55 12.31
CA GLN A 58 0.17 17.47 11.82
C GLN A 58 -0.28 16.10 12.36
N GLN A 59 -0.77 16.02 13.59
CA GLN A 59 -1.36 14.80 14.14
C GLN A 59 -2.66 14.42 13.41
N THR A 60 -3.50 15.39 13.08
CA THR A 60 -4.70 15.14 12.26
C THR A 60 -4.34 14.64 10.86
N ALA A 61 -3.33 15.24 10.21
CA ALA A 61 -2.84 14.76 8.91
C ALA A 61 -2.33 13.31 9.01
N LEU A 62 -1.56 13.00 10.05
CA LEU A 62 -1.08 11.65 10.31
C LEU A 62 -2.22 10.63 10.48
N GLU A 63 -3.28 10.98 11.23
CA GLU A 63 -4.46 10.13 11.39
C GLU A 63 -5.20 9.92 10.07
N GLN A 64 -5.30 10.96 9.24
CA GLN A 64 -5.89 10.86 7.90
C GLN A 64 -5.08 9.93 7.01
N THR A 65 -3.74 10.03 7.00
CA THR A 65 -2.87 9.10 6.26
C THR A 65 -3.04 7.67 6.76
N LYS A 66 -3.13 7.46 8.09
CA LYS A 66 -3.39 6.13 8.68
C LYS A 66 -4.73 5.54 8.23
N ALA A 67 -5.76 6.38 8.09
CA ALA A 67 -7.08 5.93 7.66
C ALA A 67 -7.13 5.43 6.21
N VAL A 68 -6.14 5.77 5.36
CA VAL A 68 -6.07 5.32 3.96
C VAL A 68 -5.63 3.86 3.83
N PHE A 69 -4.88 3.33 4.81
CA PHE A 69 -4.36 1.96 4.72
C PHE A 69 -5.45 0.89 4.74
N GLU A 70 -6.47 1.03 5.58
CA GLU A 70 -7.55 0.04 5.71
C GLU A 70 -8.26 -0.22 4.36
N PRO A 71 -8.80 0.78 3.64
CA PRO A 71 -9.43 0.54 2.35
C PRO A 71 -8.45 0.01 1.29
N ILE A 72 -7.17 0.40 1.34
CA ILE A 72 -6.15 -0.16 0.43
C ILE A 72 -5.92 -1.64 0.71
N ARG A 73 -5.76 -2.03 1.97
CA ARG A 73 -5.58 -3.44 2.37
C ARG A 73 -6.77 -4.31 1.97
N GLN A 74 -7.99 -3.79 2.12
CA GLN A 74 -9.21 -4.45 1.64
C GLN A 74 -9.20 -4.62 0.11
N ASN A 75 -8.81 -3.58 -0.63
CA ASN A 75 -8.70 -3.65 -2.09
C ASN A 75 -7.60 -4.64 -2.54
N ILE A 76 -6.48 -4.71 -1.81
CA ILE A 76 -5.42 -5.70 -2.06
C ILE A 76 -5.97 -7.11 -1.84
N ALA A 77 -6.67 -7.36 -0.74
CA ALA A 77 -7.25 -8.68 -0.46
C ALA A 77 -8.21 -9.13 -1.57
N ALA A 78 -9.13 -8.25 -2.00
CA ALA A 78 -10.04 -8.54 -3.10
C ALA A 78 -9.31 -8.77 -4.44
N ALA A 79 -8.25 -7.99 -4.72
CA ALA A 79 -7.45 -8.17 -5.93
C ALA A 79 -6.63 -9.47 -5.91
N VAL A 80 -6.16 -9.89 -4.73
CA VAL A 80 -5.46 -11.16 -4.51
C VAL A 80 -6.40 -12.34 -4.76
N GLU A 81 -7.60 -12.32 -4.18
CA GLU A 81 -8.62 -13.36 -4.41
C GLU A 81 -8.93 -13.51 -5.91
N LYS A 82 -9.16 -12.38 -6.60
CA LYS A 82 -9.36 -12.37 -8.05
C LYS A 82 -8.15 -12.91 -8.82
N LEU A 83 -6.93 -12.62 -8.39
CA LEU A 83 -5.73 -13.14 -9.03
C LEU A 83 -5.60 -14.66 -8.85
N GLU A 84 -5.94 -15.18 -7.67
CA GLU A 84 -5.98 -16.62 -7.41
C GLU A 84 -7.01 -17.33 -8.30
N GLU A 85 -8.21 -16.77 -8.44
CA GLU A 85 -9.23 -17.29 -9.36
C GLU A 85 -8.75 -17.31 -10.82
N GLN A 86 -8.17 -16.21 -11.31
CA GLN A 86 -7.66 -16.14 -12.68
C GLN A 86 -6.48 -17.08 -12.91
N LEU A 87 -5.66 -17.32 -11.89
CA LEU A 87 -4.57 -18.28 -11.97
C LEU A 87 -5.09 -19.70 -12.13
N ALA A 88 -6.09 -20.11 -11.33
CA ALA A 88 -6.71 -21.43 -11.45
C ALA A 88 -7.34 -21.67 -12.83
N VAL A 89 -8.03 -20.66 -13.39
CA VAL A 89 -8.57 -20.73 -14.76
C VAL A 89 -7.45 -20.82 -15.80
N SER A 90 -6.39 -20.05 -15.63
CA SER A 90 -5.27 -20.00 -16.58
C SER A 90 -4.47 -21.30 -16.64
N GLU A 91 -4.33 -21.98 -15.51
CA GLU A 91 -3.68 -23.31 -15.44
C GLU A 91 -4.50 -24.38 -16.19
N GLN A 92 -5.84 -24.30 -16.16
CA GLN A 92 -6.71 -25.19 -16.93
C GLN A 92 -6.62 -24.95 -18.45
N LEU A 93 -6.35 -23.70 -18.85
CA LEU A 93 -6.31 -23.28 -20.26
C LEU A 93 -4.91 -23.32 -20.89
N ASN A 94 -3.90 -23.87 -20.19
CA ASN A 94 -2.50 -23.86 -20.62
C ASN A 94 -2.01 -22.45 -21.01
N ALA A 95 -2.33 -21.46 -20.16
CA ALA A 95 -1.86 -20.10 -20.36
C ALA A 95 -0.32 -20.02 -20.41
N PRO A 96 0.25 -18.95 -21.00
CA PRO A 96 1.70 -18.81 -21.12
C PRO A 96 2.39 -18.91 -19.74
N GLU A 97 3.39 -19.79 -19.64
CA GLU A 97 4.11 -20.07 -18.37
C GLU A 97 4.64 -18.80 -17.70
N GLU A 98 5.12 -17.84 -18.49
CA GLU A 98 5.63 -16.56 -17.97
C GLU A 98 4.52 -15.76 -17.25
N GLN A 99 3.29 -15.76 -17.75
CA GLN A 99 2.18 -15.07 -17.08
C GLN A 99 1.79 -15.78 -15.77
N VAL A 100 1.77 -17.12 -15.78
CA VAL A 100 1.50 -17.94 -14.59
C VAL A 100 2.58 -17.71 -13.53
N LYS A 101 3.86 -17.66 -13.93
CA LYS A 101 4.98 -17.38 -13.04
C LYS A 101 4.87 -15.99 -12.41
N GLN A 102 4.64 -14.95 -13.21
CA GLN A 102 4.48 -13.58 -12.72
C GLN A 102 3.30 -13.45 -11.74
N ALA A 103 2.17 -14.08 -12.04
CA ALA A 103 1.02 -14.11 -11.14
C ALA A 103 1.36 -14.76 -9.79
N LYS A 104 2.06 -15.91 -9.79
CA LYS A 104 2.50 -16.60 -8.57
C LYS A 104 3.47 -15.75 -7.75
N GLU A 105 4.43 -15.10 -8.38
CA GLU A 105 5.36 -14.19 -7.71
C GLU A 105 4.64 -12.99 -7.10
N THR A 106 3.68 -12.39 -7.81
CA THR A 106 2.87 -11.28 -7.29
C THR A 106 2.00 -11.72 -6.11
N LEU A 107 1.40 -12.91 -6.14
CA LEU A 107 0.66 -13.47 -5.00
C LEU A 107 1.56 -13.68 -3.78
N ALA A 108 2.76 -14.24 -3.98
CA ALA A 108 3.71 -14.44 -2.89
C ALA A 108 4.12 -13.10 -2.25
N LYS A 109 4.38 -12.06 -3.07
CA LYS A 109 4.66 -10.71 -2.58
C LYS A 109 3.49 -10.13 -1.79
N ALA A 110 2.27 -10.21 -2.33
CA ALA A 110 1.09 -9.68 -1.66
C ALA A 110 0.85 -10.32 -0.30
N LYS A 111 0.99 -11.65 -0.20
CA LYS A 111 0.85 -12.40 1.05
C LYS A 111 1.91 -12.04 2.08
N ALA A 112 3.16 -11.79 1.64
CA ALA A 112 4.23 -11.36 2.53
C ALA A 112 3.99 -9.93 3.07
N THR A 113 3.43 -9.03 2.26
CA THR A 113 3.11 -7.65 2.69
C THR A 113 1.91 -7.61 3.64
N GLN A 114 0.88 -8.44 3.42
CA GLN A 114 -0.29 -8.50 4.30
C GLN A 114 -0.01 -9.06 5.70
N THR A 115 1.14 -9.71 5.92
CA THR A 115 1.58 -10.15 7.25
C THR A 115 2.37 -9.09 8.03
N ASP A 116 2.72 -7.97 7.40
CA ASP A 116 3.42 -6.86 8.04
C ASP A 116 2.36 -5.87 8.62
N PRO A 117 2.35 -5.59 9.93
CA PRO A 117 1.30 -4.81 10.60
C PRO A 117 1.18 -3.35 10.14
#